data_AF-A0A1B2F6C3-F1
#
_entry.id   AF-A0A1B2F6C3-F1
#
_cell.length_a   1.000
_cell.length_b   1.000
_cell.length_c   1.000
_cell.angle_alpha   90.00
_cell.angle_beta   90.00
_cell.angle_gamma   90.00
#
_symmetry.space_group_name_H-M   'P 1'
#
loop_
_entity.id
_entity.type
_entity.pdbx_description
1 polymer ?
#
loop_
_entity_poly.entity_id
_entity_poly.type
_entity_poly.pdbx_seq_one_letter_code
_entity_poly.pdbx_strand_id
1 'polypeptide(L)'
;MRDIERTIEIGWQAESAERRAKNRQSSAEMLTERGIQFETKNMGAHLIVSHEGKVADFWPGTGKYIPRGGGRPGRGVFNLLKLLGVKP
;
A
#
# COMPACT_ATOMS: atom_id res chain seq x y z
N MET A 1 2.43 13.71 -7.18
CA MET A 1 1.68 14.98 -7.23
C MET A 1 0.29 14.65 -7.73
N ARG A 2 -0.78 15.31 -7.26
CA ARG A 2 -2.11 15.12 -7.85
C ARG A 2 -2.12 15.79 -9.21
N ASP A 3 -2.66 15.11 -10.20
CA ASP A 3 -2.84 15.64 -11.55
C ASP A 3 -4.11 16.50 -11.55
N ILE A 4 -3.92 17.81 -11.40
CA ILE A 4 -5.02 18.76 -11.20
C ILE A 4 -5.89 18.84 -12.47
N GLU A 5 -5.26 18.83 -13.64
CA GLU A 5 -5.95 18.89 -14.93
C GLU A 5 -6.85 17.67 -15.13
N ARG A 6 -6.31 16.47 -14.92
CA ARG A 6 -7.09 15.24 -14.96
C ARG A 6 -8.22 15.25 -13.93
N THR A 7 -7.96 15.75 -12.72
CA THR A 7 -8.97 15.78 -11.65
C THR A 7 -10.16 16.68 -12.01
N ILE A 8 -9.93 17.78 -12.73
CA ILE A 8 -11.00 18.67 -13.20
C ILE A 8 -11.86 17.96 -14.26
N GLU A 9 -11.25 17.17 -15.14
CA GLU A 9 -11.94 16.43 -16.21
C GLU A 9 -12.83 15.29 -15.69
N ILE A 10 -12.29 14.41 -14.84
CA ILE A 10 -13.00 13.21 -14.36
C ILE A 10 -13.73 13.41 -13.03
N GLY A 11 -13.47 14.52 -12.35
CA GLY A 11 -13.99 14.83 -11.03
C GLY A 11 -13.19 14.21 -9.88
N TRP A 12 -13.21 14.90 -8.74
CA TRP A 12 -12.42 14.56 -7.54
C TRP A 12 -12.70 13.18 -6.98
N GLN A 13 -13.94 12.69 -7.05
CA GLN A 13 -14.28 11.36 -6.53
C GLN A 13 -13.74 10.24 -7.43
N ALA A 14 -13.88 10.39 -8.75
CA ALA A 14 -13.40 9.40 -9.72
C ALA A 14 -11.87 9.31 -9.70
N GLU A 15 -11.15 10.44 -9.73
CA GLU A 15 -9.68 10.45 -9.60
C GLU A 15 -9.23 9.72 -8.35
N SER A 16 -9.90 10.00 -7.24
CA SER A 16 -9.56 9.43 -5.94
C SER A 16 -9.82 7.92 -5.90
N ALA A 17 -10.86 7.44 -6.58
CA ALA A 17 -11.16 6.02 -6.71
C ALA A 17 -10.13 5.30 -7.60
N GLU A 18 -9.86 5.83 -8.78
CA GLU A 18 -8.87 5.29 -9.74
C GLU A 18 -7.48 5.23 -9.14
N ARG A 19 -7.03 6.31 -8.50
CA ARG A 19 -5.72 6.35 -7.85
C ARG A 19 -5.60 5.32 -6.73
N ARG A 20 -6.65 5.13 -5.92
CA ARG A 20 -6.65 4.08 -4.90
C ARG A 20 -6.62 2.68 -5.55
N ALA A 21 -7.31 2.48 -6.66
CA ALA A 21 -7.27 1.22 -7.40
C ALA A 21 -5.87 0.92 -7.94
N LYS A 22 -5.26 1.91 -8.61
CA LYS A 22 -3.87 1.83 -9.10
C LYS A 22 -2.89 1.54 -7.97
N ASN A 23 -3.03 2.23 -6.84
CA ASN A 23 -2.18 1.98 -5.66
C ASN A 23 -2.35 0.57 -5.09
N ARG A 24 -3.57 0.01 -5.06
CA ARG A 24 -3.80 -1.38 -4.62
C ARG A 24 -3.02 -2.36 -5.50
N GLN A 25 -3.17 -2.22 -6.82
CA GLN A 25 -2.49 -3.06 -7.78
C GLN A 25 -0.97 -2.91 -7.70
N SER A 26 -0.45 -1.69 -7.87
CA SER A 26 0.99 -1.45 -7.95
C SER A 26 1.73 -1.81 -6.66
N SER A 27 1.08 -1.64 -5.49
CA SER A 27 1.70 -2.03 -4.23
C SER A 27 1.75 -3.55 -4.07
N ALA A 28 0.72 -4.28 -4.50
CA ALA A 28 0.72 -5.75 -4.44
C ALA A 28 1.75 -6.35 -5.40
N GLU A 29 1.88 -5.78 -6.61
CA GLU A 29 2.93 -6.14 -7.58
C GLU A 29 4.32 -5.93 -6.97
N MET A 30 4.56 -4.76 -6.37
CA MET A 30 5.85 -4.43 -5.75
C MET A 30 6.24 -5.36 -4.59
N LEU A 31 5.26 -5.77 -3.77
CA LEU A 31 5.47 -6.76 -2.71
C LEU A 31 5.83 -8.13 -3.30
N THR A 32 5.13 -8.54 -4.35
CA THR A 32 5.35 -9.81 -5.07
C THR A 32 6.73 -9.85 -5.71
N GLU A 33 7.13 -8.80 -6.43
CA GLU A 33 8.45 -8.67 -7.07
C GLU A 33 9.61 -8.78 -6.06
N ARG A 34 9.39 -8.35 -4.82
CA ARG A 34 10.38 -8.41 -3.73
C ARG A 34 10.28 -9.69 -2.90
N GLY A 35 9.47 -10.67 -3.33
CA GLY A 35 9.28 -11.95 -2.64
C GLY A 35 8.61 -11.81 -1.27
N ILE A 36 7.92 -10.69 -1.00
CA ILE A 36 7.27 -10.45 0.27
C ILE A 36 5.92 -11.17 0.30
N GLN A 37 5.74 -12.01 1.32
CA GLN A 37 4.51 -12.76 1.51
C GLN A 37 3.42 -11.85 2.09
N PHE A 38 2.22 -11.94 1.55
CA PHE A 38 1.06 -11.24 2.09
C PHE A 38 -0.23 -12.03 1.91
N GLU A 39 -1.12 -11.91 2.89
CA GLU A 39 -2.49 -12.37 2.77
C GLU A 39 -3.39 -11.23 2.28
N THR A 40 -4.23 -11.52 1.28
CA THR A 40 -5.19 -10.55 0.77
C THR A 40 -6.52 -10.65 1.49
N LYS A 41 -7.02 -9.52 2.01
CA LYS A 41 -8.37 -9.36 2.59
C LYS A 41 -9.15 -8.29 1.83
N ASN A 42 -10.48 -8.33 1.93
CA ASN A 42 -11.38 -7.29 1.40
C ASN A 42 -11.07 -6.92 -0.06
N MET A 43 -10.92 -7.92 -0.94
CA MET A 43 -10.61 -7.73 -2.36
C MET A 43 -9.36 -6.85 -2.62
N GLY A 44 -8.29 -7.02 -1.83
CA GLY A 44 -7.03 -6.27 -2.01
C GLY A 44 -7.04 -4.89 -1.36
N ALA A 45 -8.12 -4.49 -0.68
CA ALA A 45 -8.14 -3.23 0.07
C ALA A 45 -7.28 -3.27 1.34
N HIS A 46 -7.05 -4.47 1.88
CA HIS A 46 -6.26 -4.72 3.07
C HIS A 46 -5.36 -5.93 2.86
N LEU A 47 -4.06 -5.78 3.09
CA LEU A 47 -3.06 -6.83 3.01
C LEU A 47 -2.43 -7.03 4.39
N ILE A 48 -2.30 -8.28 4.82
CA ILE A 48 -1.49 -8.63 5.99
C ILE A 48 -0.14 -9.07 5.46
N VAL A 49 0.86 -8.20 5.59
CA VAL A 49 2.19 -8.38 5.00
C VAL A 49 3.13 -8.95 6.04
N SER A 50 3.93 -9.95 5.65
CA SER A 50 4.88 -10.63 6.53
C SER A 50 6.24 -10.82 5.86
N HIS A 51 7.31 -10.49 6.57
CA HIS A 51 8.68 -10.68 6.10
C HIS A 51 9.63 -10.81 7.29
N GLU A 52 10.51 -11.83 7.30
CA GLU A 52 11.52 -12.06 8.34
C GLU A 52 10.99 -11.90 9.78
N GLY A 53 9.82 -12.50 10.07
CA GLY A 53 9.19 -12.45 11.40
C GLY A 53 8.47 -11.14 11.75
N LYS A 54 8.55 -10.10 10.90
CA LYS A 54 7.78 -8.87 11.04
C LYS A 54 6.44 -8.99 10.33
N VAL A 55 5.40 -8.43 10.93
CA VAL A 55 4.04 -8.44 10.36
C VAL A 55 3.44 -7.03 10.43
N ALA A 56 2.76 -6.61 9.37
CA ALA A 56 2.05 -5.34 9.31
C ALA A 56 0.72 -5.44 8.53
N ASP A 57 -0.30 -4.76 9.03
CA ASP A 57 -1.52 -4.49 8.29
C ASP A 57 -1.27 -3.34 7.31
N PHE A 58 -1.65 -3.50 6.05
CA PHE A 58 -1.37 -2.53 4.99
C PHE A 58 -2.61 -2.27 4.13
N TRP A 59 -2.99 -1.01 3.98
CA TRP A 59 -4.08 -0.54 3.13
C TRP A 59 -3.50 0.16 1.90
N PRO A 60 -3.14 -0.59 0.85
CA PRO A 60 -2.34 -0.07 -0.27
C PRO A 60 -3.02 1.10 -0.98
N GLY A 61 -4.36 1.10 -1.09
CA GLY A 61 -5.09 2.21 -1.70
C GLY A 61 -4.78 3.57 -1.06
N THR A 62 -4.72 3.64 0.27
CA THR A 62 -4.40 4.87 1.02
C THR A 62 -2.93 4.98 1.42
N GLY A 63 -2.16 3.90 1.19
CA GLY A 63 -0.79 3.72 1.65
C GLY A 63 -0.63 3.48 3.15
N LYS A 64 -1.69 3.54 3.97
CA LYS A 64 -1.56 3.38 5.43
C LYS A 64 -1.02 1.98 5.77
N TYR A 65 -0.06 1.90 6.69
CA TYR A 65 0.31 0.63 7.32
C TYR A 65 0.38 0.74 8.84
N ILE A 66 0.20 -0.38 9.53
CA ILE A 66 0.30 -0.52 10.99
C ILE A 66 1.12 -1.77 11.31
N PRO A 67 2.31 -1.64 11.93
CA PRO A 67 3.07 -2.80 12.41
C PRO A 67 2.34 -3.52 13.54
N ARG A 68 2.23 -4.85 13.49
CA ARG A 68 1.59 -5.65 14.55
C ARG A 68 2.50 -5.91 15.74
N GLY A 69 3.82 -5.94 15.53
CA GLY A 69 4.82 -6.14 16.57
C GLY A 69 5.11 -4.91 17.44
N GLY A 70 4.26 -3.87 17.38
CA GLY A 70 4.50 -2.57 17.99
C GLY A 70 5.30 -1.62 17.10
N GLY A 71 5.24 -0.33 17.43
CA GLY A 71 5.83 0.74 16.63
C GLY A 71 4.80 1.73 16.09
N ARG A 72 5.28 2.73 15.34
CA ARG A 72 4.42 3.80 14.82
C ARG A 72 3.78 3.39 13.49
N PRO A 73 2.47 3.63 13.30
CA PRO A 73 1.85 3.57 11.99
C PRO A 73 2.53 4.52 11.00
N GLY A 74 2.45 4.20 9.71
CA GLY A 74 3.05 5.01 8.66
C GLY A 74 2.26 4.96 7.35
N ARG A 75 2.88 5.52 6.29
CA ARG A 75 2.29 5.58 4.95
C ARG A 75 3.29 5.23 3.85
N GLY A 76 2.77 4.63 2.78
CA GLY A 76 3.46 4.30 1.55
C GLY A 76 4.12 2.91 1.58
N VAL A 77 4.07 2.20 0.45
CA VAL A 77 4.67 0.87 0.31
C VAL A 77 6.19 0.90 0.54
N PHE A 78 6.90 1.92 0.05
CA PHE A 78 8.36 2.02 0.26
C PHE A 78 8.76 2.18 1.74
N ASN A 79 7.96 2.90 2.53
CA ASN A 79 8.23 3.02 3.96
C ASN A 79 7.85 1.74 4.71
N LEU A 80 6.83 1.01 4.23
CA LEU A 80 6.54 -0.34 4.72
C LEU A 80 7.72 -1.28 4.43
N LEU A 81 8.28 -1.27 3.22
CA LEU A 81 9.47 -2.07 2.87
C LEU A 81 10.65 -1.80 3.80
N LYS A 82 10.95 -0.52 4.05
CA LYS A 82 11.99 -0.11 5.01
C LYS A 82 11.73 -0.64 6.42
N LEU A 83 10.48 -0.57 6.90
CA LEU A 83 10.09 -1.13 8.20
C LEU A 83 10.32 -2.65 8.24
N LEU A 84 9.98 -3.34 7.15
CA LEU A 84 10.21 -4.78 7.00
C LEU A 84 11.71 -5.12 6.89
N GLY A 85 12.58 -4.15 6.60
CA GLY A 85 14.03 -4.37 6.43
C GLY A 85 14.44 -4.63 4.98
N VAL A 86 13.52 -4.46 4.03
CA VAL A 86 13.76 -4.65 2.61
C VAL A 86 14.27 -3.33 2.01
N LYS A 87 15.43 -3.38 1.36
CA LYS A 87 15.97 -2.22 0.64
C LYS A 87 15.02 -1.87 -0.53
N PRO A 88 14.61 -0.59 -0.66
CA PRO A 88 13.70 -0.15 -1.72
C PRO A 88 14.31 -0.33 -3.12
#